data_AF-A0A9E3YX36-F1
#
_entry.id   AF-A0A9E3YX36-F1
#
_cell.length_a   1.000
_cell.length_b   1.000
_cell.length_c   1.000
_cell.angle_alpha   90.00
_cell.angle_beta   90.00
_cell.angle_gamma   90.00
#
_symmetry.space_group_name_H-M   'P 1'
#
loop_
_entity.id
_entity.type
_entity.pdbx_description
1 polymer ?
#
loop_
_entity_poly.entity_id
_entity_poly.type
_entity_poly.pdbx_seq_one_letter_code
_entity_poly.pdbx_strand_id
1 'polypeptide(L)'
;MNTPSRNKQTAIYLTLASAFLLGSVEVQAVNGNTFYGDGALSSVTTGNNDTAIGDDSLLQTTTGERNTGIGSKSLYSNISGSVNTASGYQSLYLNNTGVGNTGSGALSLYSNRDGGNNTASGVLSLYANTTGNNNTGNGVSTLFSNTTGTDNAAVGNSALYKNTIGKLNTAVGSTSM
;
A
#
# COMPACT_ATOMS: atom_id res chain seq x y z
N MET A 1 -21.46 55.36 -11.02
CA MET A 1 -21.25 54.14 -11.83
C MET A 1 -19.99 53.47 -11.32
N ASN A 2 -20.15 52.43 -10.51
CA ASN A 2 -19.07 51.79 -9.77
C ASN A 2 -18.38 50.72 -10.64
N THR A 3 -17.05 50.73 -10.58
CA THR A 3 -16.10 49.86 -11.28
C THR A 3 -16.16 48.39 -10.81
N PRO A 4 -15.63 47.43 -11.60
CA PRO A 4 -15.91 46.00 -11.46
C PRO A 4 -15.05 45.34 -10.36
N SER A 5 -15.67 44.61 -9.43
CA SER A 5 -15.00 43.89 -8.33
C SER A 5 -14.43 42.52 -8.73
N ARG A 6 -13.63 42.50 -9.81
CA ARG A 6 -12.79 41.35 -10.22
C ARG A 6 -11.59 41.13 -9.27
N ASN A 7 -11.81 41.19 -7.95
CA ASN A 7 -10.74 41.12 -6.93
C ASN A 7 -10.99 40.11 -5.81
N LYS A 8 -12.05 39.29 -5.86
CA LYS A 8 -12.22 38.16 -4.92
C LYS A 8 -11.67 36.83 -5.46
N GLN A 9 -11.45 36.69 -6.77
CA GLN A 9 -10.79 35.51 -7.34
C GLN A 9 -9.27 35.59 -7.31
N THR A 10 -8.68 36.80 -7.37
CA THR A 10 -7.23 37.01 -7.39
C THR A 10 -6.55 36.71 -6.05
N ALA A 11 -7.29 36.75 -4.94
CA ALA A 11 -6.76 36.48 -3.60
C ALA A 11 -6.61 34.99 -3.25
N ILE A 12 -7.26 34.07 -4.00
CA ILE A 12 -7.16 32.62 -3.78
C ILE A 12 -5.92 32.04 -4.50
N TYR A 13 -5.40 32.72 -5.53
CA TYR A 13 -4.19 32.29 -6.22
C TYR A 13 -2.89 32.62 -5.46
N LEU A 14 -2.94 33.45 -4.42
CA LEU A 14 -1.74 33.90 -3.70
C LEU A 14 -1.35 32.99 -2.51
N THR A 15 -2.21 32.05 -2.10
CA THR A 15 -1.91 31.07 -1.04
C THR A 15 -1.26 29.77 -1.55
N LEU A 16 -1.21 29.55 -2.87
CA LEU A 16 -0.45 28.44 -3.46
C LEU A 16 1.05 28.75 -3.62
N ALA A 17 1.45 30.01 -3.48
CA ALA A 17 2.82 30.47 -3.75
C ALA A 17 3.74 30.49 -2.50
N SER A 18 3.27 30.06 -1.33
CA SER A 18 4.00 30.22 -0.05
C SER A 18 4.07 28.96 0.80
N ALA A 19 4.54 27.85 0.23
CA ALA A 19 5.38 26.87 0.94
C ALA A 19 6.02 25.89 -0.05
N PHE A 20 6.59 26.47 -1.11
CA PHE A 20 7.43 25.84 -2.12
C PHE A 20 8.92 25.94 -1.71
N LEU A 21 9.24 25.70 -0.43
CA LEU A 21 10.60 25.89 0.08
C LEU A 21 11.01 24.78 1.04
N LEU A 22 11.08 23.55 0.52
CA LEU A 22 11.99 22.45 0.86
C LEU A 22 11.61 21.21 0.00
N GLY A 23 12.12 21.16 -1.24
CA GLY A 23 12.16 19.95 -2.07
C GLY A 23 10.87 19.55 -2.80
N SER A 24 10.80 19.89 -4.10
CA SER A 24 10.07 19.18 -5.17
C SER A 24 8.82 18.36 -4.82
N VAL A 25 7.64 18.98 -4.92
CA VAL A 25 6.39 18.26 -5.21
C VAL A 25 5.70 18.98 -6.36
N GLU A 26 5.84 18.43 -7.56
CA GLU A 26 5.07 18.80 -8.73
C GLU A 26 3.65 18.25 -8.51
N VAL A 27 2.70 19.14 -8.19
CA VAL A 27 1.27 18.77 -8.08
C VAL A 27 0.77 18.52 -9.50
N GLN A 28 1.01 17.31 -10.01
CA GLN A 28 0.34 16.83 -11.21
C GLN A 28 -1.13 16.62 -10.86
N ALA A 29 -2.03 17.18 -11.67
CA ALA A 29 -3.46 17.06 -11.50
C ALA A 29 -3.91 15.61 -11.72
N VAL A 30 -3.81 14.77 -10.69
CA VAL A 30 -4.33 13.41 -10.68
C VAL A 30 -5.53 13.38 -9.73
N ASN A 31 -6.72 13.13 -10.28
CA ASN A 31 -8.01 13.27 -9.61
C ASN A 31 -8.05 12.62 -8.21
N GLY A 32 -8.12 13.43 -7.14
CA GLY A 32 -8.42 12.93 -5.80
C GLY A 32 -7.30 12.17 -5.07
N ASN A 33 -6.06 12.21 -5.58
CA ASN A 33 -4.91 11.60 -4.90
C ASN A 33 -4.26 12.56 -3.89
N THR A 34 -3.68 12.00 -2.82
CA THR A 34 -2.89 12.72 -1.81
C THR A 34 -1.51 12.11 -1.74
N PHE A 35 -0.44 12.92 -1.81
CA PHE A 35 0.91 12.38 -1.69
C PHE A 35 1.91 13.31 -1.00
N TYR A 36 2.92 12.70 -0.39
CA TYR A 36 4.05 13.38 0.27
C TYR A 36 5.29 12.47 0.26
N GLY A 37 6.39 12.92 -0.35
CA GLY A 37 7.63 12.15 -0.49
C GLY A 37 8.16 12.21 -1.92
N ASP A 38 9.47 12.05 -2.09
CA ASP A 38 10.09 11.95 -3.42
C ASP A 38 9.58 10.69 -4.13
N GLY A 39 9.31 10.78 -5.43
CA GLY A 39 8.77 9.66 -6.23
C GLY A 39 7.34 9.21 -5.92
N ALA A 40 6.67 9.72 -4.88
CA ALA A 40 5.32 9.25 -4.52
C ALA A 40 4.31 9.49 -5.66
N LEU A 41 3.62 8.43 -6.12
CA LEU A 41 2.66 8.43 -7.24
C LEU A 41 3.18 8.93 -8.60
N SER A 42 4.50 8.93 -8.86
CA SER A 42 5.05 9.54 -10.08
C SER A 42 4.65 8.83 -11.40
N SER A 43 4.12 7.61 -11.35
CA SER A 43 3.77 6.82 -12.54
C SER A 43 2.26 6.74 -12.82
N VAL A 44 1.41 7.44 -12.04
CA VAL A 44 -0.05 7.31 -12.18
C VAL A 44 -0.51 7.90 -13.51
N THR A 45 -1.28 7.13 -14.27
CA THR A 45 -1.87 7.55 -15.55
C THR A 45 -3.38 7.80 -15.42
N THR A 46 -4.12 6.88 -14.80
CA THR A 46 -5.59 6.98 -14.63
C THR A 46 -6.09 6.63 -13.23
N GLY A 47 -5.21 6.18 -12.33
CA GLY A 47 -5.53 5.88 -10.94
C GLY A 47 -6.06 7.09 -10.16
N ASN A 48 -6.94 6.85 -9.20
CA ASN A 48 -7.54 7.90 -8.37
C ASN A 48 -7.75 7.44 -6.92
N ASN A 49 -8.01 8.40 -6.03
CA ASN A 49 -8.29 8.20 -4.62
C ASN A 49 -7.17 7.45 -3.85
N ASP A 50 -5.92 7.57 -4.28
CA ASP A 50 -4.76 7.00 -3.63
C ASP A 50 -4.15 7.98 -2.61
N THR A 51 -3.65 7.45 -1.49
CA THR A 51 -2.86 8.19 -0.50
C THR A 51 -1.46 7.59 -0.43
N ALA A 52 -0.42 8.38 -0.73
CA ALA A 52 0.97 7.93 -0.74
C ALA A 52 1.87 8.82 0.14
N ILE A 53 2.31 8.32 1.29
CA ILE A 53 3.14 9.08 2.23
C ILE A 53 4.44 8.31 2.47
N GLY A 54 5.54 8.83 1.95
CA GLY A 54 6.87 8.24 2.03
C GLY A 54 7.58 8.25 0.69
N ASP A 55 8.91 8.26 0.74
CA ASP A 55 9.80 8.07 -0.41
C ASP A 55 9.40 6.84 -1.24
N ASP A 56 9.19 7.03 -2.54
CA ASP A 56 8.77 6.02 -3.51
C ASP A 56 7.48 5.24 -3.15
N SER A 57 6.62 5.78 -2.27
CA SER A 57 5.34 5.15 -1.94
C SER A 57 4.42 5.17 -3.17
N LEU A 58 3.87 4.02 -3.57
CA LEU A 58 3.03 3.87 -4.78
C LEU A 58 3.73 4.36 -6.07
N LEU A 59 5.07 4.31 -6.15
CA LEU A 59 5.85 4.85 -7.27
C LEU A 59 5.39 4.32 -8.63
N GLN A 60 5.20 3.00 -8.77
CA GLN A 60 4.89 2.35 -10.05
C GLN A 60 3.39 2.09 -10.25
N THR A 61 2.51 2.74 -9.49
CA THR A 61 1.08 2.65 -9.75
C THR A 61 0.70 3.41 -11.00
N THR A 62 0.04 2.74 -11.96
CA THR A 62 -0.40 3.34 -13.22
C THR A 62 -1.91 3.52 -13.24
N THR A 63 -2.67 2.45 -13.02
CA THR A 63 -4.15 2.45 -13.09
C THR A 63 -4.83 2.00 -11.80
N GLY A 64 -4.07 1.62 -10.77
CA GLY A 64 -4.61 1.26 -9.46
C GLY A 64 -5.40 2.41 -8.83
N GLU A 65 -6.41 2.08 -8.03
CA GLU A 65 -7.27 3.08 -7.37
C GLU A 65 -7.56 2.71 -5.91
N ARG A 66 -7.84 3.72 -5.09
CA ARG A 66 -8.23 3.60 -3.67
C ARG A 66 -7.20 2.87 -2.81
N ASN A 67 -5.91 3.07 -3.08
CA ASN A 67 -4.83 2.50 -2.29
C ASN A 67 -4.33 3.49 -1.24
N THR A 68 -3.91 3.00 -0.08
CA THR A 68 -3.24 3.79 0.95
C THR A 68 -1.88 3.20 1.23
N GLY A 69 -0.81 3.89 0.84
CA GLY A 69 0.57 3.57 1.16
C GLY A 69 1.16 4.59 2.13
N ILE A 70 1.60 4.13 3.30
CA ILE A 70 2.28 4.95 4.31
C ILE A 70 3.57 4.22 4.72
N GLY A 71 4.71 4.81 4.37
CA GLY A 71 6.04 4.25 4.58
C GLY A 71 6.85 4.29 3.29
N SER A 72 8.17 4.39 3.41
CA SER A 72 9.05 4.35 2.24
C SER A 72 8.86 3.03 1.50
N LYS A 73 8.64 3.14 0.18
CA LYS A 73 8.42 2.04 -0.76
C LYS A 73 7.22 1.14 -0.40
N SER A 74 6.25 1.65 0.34
CA SER A 74 4.98 0.94 0.53
C SER A 74 4.22 0.90 -0.81
N LEU A 75 3.67 -0.26 -1.19
CA LEU A 75 2.98 -0.48 -2.48
C LEU A 75 3.81 -0.08 -3.73
N TYR A 76 5.14 -0.13 -3.65
CA TYR A 76 6.07 0.37 -4.68
C TYR A 76 5.75 -0.11 -6.10
N SER A 77 5.54 -1.41 -6.31
CA SER A 77 5.25 -2.03 -7.62
C SER A 77 3.77 -2.33 -7.85
N ASN A 78 2.84 -1.54 -7.31
CA ASN A 78 1.40 -1.76 -7.50
C ASN A 78 0.86 -1.25 -8.83
N ILE A 79 0.95 -2.03 -9.91
CA ILE A 79 0.59 -1.59 -11.28
C ILE A 79 -0.90 -1.21 -11.39
N SER A 80 -1.79 -2.16 -11.12
CA SER A 80 -3.25 -2.00 -11.30
C SER A 80 -4.08 -2.50 -10.12
N GLY A 81 -3.47 -2.93 -9.03
CA GLY A 81 -4.17 -3.36 -7.83
C GLY A 81 -4.92 -2.19 -7.17
N SER A 82 -6.07 -2.51 -6.56
CA SER A 82 -6.96 -1.53 -5.96
C SER A 82 -7.38 -1.91 -4.54
N VAL A 83 -7.81 -0.92 -3.77
CA VAL A 83 -8.32 -1.13 -2.40
C VAL A 83 -7.29 -1.79 -1.48
N ASN A 84 -6.00 -1.48 -1.64
CA ASN A 84 -4.94 -1.99 -0.77
C ASN A 84 -4.56 -0.96 0.30
N THR A 85 -4.29 -1.42 1.52
CA THR A 85 -3.75 -0.60 2.61
C THR A 85 -2.40 -1.15 3.05
N ALA A 86 -1.33 -0.38 2.89
CA ALA A 86 0.03 -0.71 3.27
C ALA A 86 0.58 0.34 4.24
N SER A 87 0.90 -0.08 5.46
CA SER A 87 1.54 0.75 6.47
C SER A 87 2.83 0.10 6.95
N GLY A 88 3.97 0.72 6.67
CA GLY A 88 5.29 0.23 7.01
C GLY A 88 6.27 0.24 5.83
N TYR A 89 7.57 0.25 6.14
CA TYR A 89 8.64 0.17 5.16
C TYR A 89 8.47 -1.08 4.28
N GLN A 90 8.36 -0.88 2.97
CA GLN A 90 8.19 -1.95 1.98
C GLN A 90 7.01 -2.92 2.25
N SER A 91 5.96 -2.46 2.94
CA SER A 91 4.70 -3.22 3.02
C SER A 91 4.05 -3.29 1.63
N LEU A 92 3.59 -4.49 1.22
CA LEU A 92 3.00 -4.75 -0.10
C LEU A 92 3.89 -4.32 -1.30
N TYR A 93 5.21 -4.43 -1.16
CA TYR A 93 6.19 -3.92 -2.14
C TYR A 93 5.97 -4.41 -3.58
N LEU A 94 5.70 -5.71 -3.80
CA LEU A 94 5.51 -6.32 -5.13
C LEU A 94 4.04 -6.58 -5.50
N ASN A 95 3.08 -5.76 -5.06
CA ASN A 95 1.67 -6.01 -5.33
C ASN A 95 1.19 -5.67 -6.76
N ASN A 96 1.56 -6.41 -7.79
CA ASN A 96 1.21 -6.07 -9.19
C ASN A 96 -0.28 -5.83 -9.44
N THR A 97 -1.14 -6.81 -9.15
CA THR A 97 -2.58 -6.76 -9.46
C THR A 97 -3.49 -7.11 -8.28
N GLY A 98 -2.91 -7.46 -7.13
CA GLY A 98 -3.67 -7.85 -5.94
C GLY A 98 -4.64 -6.78 -5.46
N VAL A 99 -5.84 -7.22 -5.03
CA VAL A 99 -6.94 -6.35 -4.60
C VAL A 99 -7.32 -6.65 -3.16
N GLY A 100 -7.61 -5.60 -2.37
CA GLY A 100 -8.19 -5.78 -1.05
C GLY A 100 -7.20 -6.28 0.02
N ASN A 101 -5.91 -6.05 -0.14
CA ASN A 101 -4.91 -6.49 0.82
C ASN A 101 -4.65 -5.42 1.90
N THR A 102 -4.44 -5.87 3.15
CA THR A 102 -4.01 -5.02 4.26
C THR A 102 -2.68 -5.52 4.81
N GLY A 103 -1.61 -4.74 4.64
CA GLY A 103 -0.28 -5.01 5.19
C GLY A 103 0.12 -3.95 6.22
N SER A 104 0.22 -4.31 7.49
CA SER A 104 0.66 -3.44 8.58
C SER A 104 1.92 -4.02 9.23
N GLY A 105 3.06 -3.38 8.99
CA GLY A 105 4.37 -3.83 9.43
C GLY A 105 5.42 -3.70 8.34
N ALA A 106 6.69 -3.57 8.73
CA ALA A 106 7.77 -3.60 7.75
C ALA A 106 7.79 -4.95 7.02
N LEU A 107 7.88 -4.91 5.69
CA LEU A 107 7.96 -6.09 4.82
C LEU A 107 6.75 -7.05 4.91
N SER A 108 5.60 -6.60 5.46
CA SER A 108 4.38 -7.41 5.43
C SER A 108 3.86 -7.54 3.98
N LEU A 109 3.46 -8.74 3.56
CA LEU A 109 2.99 -9.01 2.19
C LEU A 109 3.97 -8.58 1.07
N TYR A 110 5.28 -8.57 1.36
CA TYR A 110 6.31 -8.05 0.45
C TYR A 110 6.21 -8.58 -0.99
N SER A 111 5.94 -9.88 -1.15
CA SER A 111 5.95 -10.55 -2.47
C SER A 111 4.56 -10.76 -3.12
N ASN A 112 3.50 -10.12 -2.61
CA ASN A 112 2.09 -10.40 -2.94
C ASN A 112 1.68 -9.97 -4.36
N ARG A 113 2.17 -10.66 -5.39
CA ARG A 113 2.01 -10.26 -6.80
C ARG A 113 0.55 -10.10 -7.24
N ASP A 114 -0.26 -11.14 -7.10
CA ASP A 114 -1.63 -11.18 -7.63
C ASP A 114 -2.66 -11.65 -6.58
N GLY A 115 -2.20 -11.99 -5.37
CA GLY A 115 -3.07 -12.41 -4.27
C GLY A 115 -3.98 -11.27 -3.79
N GLY A 116 -5.23 -11.59 -3.48
CA GLY A 116 -6.23 -10.67 -2.96
C GLY A 116 -6.78 -11.06 -1.59
N ASN A 117 -7.37 -10.08 -0.92
CA ASN A 117 -8.03 -10.23 0.38
C ASN A 117 -7.13 -10.81 1.49
N ASN A 118 -5.82 -10.53 1.47
CA ASN A 118 -4.92 -10.95 2.53
C ASN A 118 -4.79 -9.87 3.61
N THR A 119 -4.77 -10.27 4.88
CA THR A 119 -4.50 -9.39 6.02
C THR A 119 -3.23 -9.84 6.73
N ALA A 120 -2.19 -9.01 6.71
CA ALA A 120 -0.93 -9.24 7.38
C ALA A 120 -0.67 -8.13 8.40
N SER A 121 -0.67 -8.47 9.68
CA SER A 121 -0.33 -7.56 10.78
C SER A 121 0.90 -8.10 11.50
N GLY A 122 2.04 -7.43 11.34
CA GLY A 122 3.33 -7.82 11.90
C GLY A 122 4.45 -7.76 10.87
N VAL A 123 5.66 -7.52 11.36
CA VAL A 123 6.88 -7.52 10.52
C VAL A 123 7.05 -8.89 9.87
N LEU A 124 7.29 -8.91 8.55
CA LEU A 124 7.44 -10.11 7.72
C LEU A 124 6.22 -11.06 7.70
N SER A 125 5.05 -10.63 8.17
CA SER A 125 3.82 -11.43 8.04
C SER A 125 3.45 -11.59 6.56
N LEU A 126 3.18 -12.82 6.11
CA LEU A 126 2.88 -13.18 4.73
C LEU A 126 3.95 -12.73 3.70
N TYR A 127 5.22 -12.66 4.11
CA TYR A 127 6.32 -12.11 3.30
C TYR A 127 6.42 -12.70 1.88
N ALA A 128 6.33 -14.03 1.74
CA ALA A 128 6.50 -14.73 0.47
C ALA A 128 5.21 -15.01 -0.30
N ASN A 129 4.05 -14.51 0.15
CA ASN A 129 2.77 -14.77 -0.53
C ASN A 129 2.86 -14.24 -1.95
N THR A 130 2.55 -15.04 -2.97
CA THR A 130 2.62 -14.61 -4.39
C THR A 130 1.23 -14.49 -4.99
N THR A 131 0.43 -15.56 -4.91
CA THR A 131 -0.93 -15.61 -5.48
C THR A 131 -1.97 -16.15 -4.51
N GLY A 132 -1.58 -16.50 -3.28
CA GLY A 132 -2.49 -16.93 -2.23
C GLY A 132 -3.51 -15.85 -1.88
N ASN A 133 -4.76 -16.27 -1.64
CA ASN A 133 -5.88 -15.40 -1.32
C ASN A 133 -6.44 -15.70 0.07
N ASN A 134 -7.13 -14.72 0.66
CA ASN A 134 -7.89 -14.86 1.90
C ASN A 134 -7.06 -15.35 3.10
N ASN A 135 -5.76 -15.03 3.16
CA ASN A 135 -4.93 -15.40 4.29
C ASN A 135 -4.91 -14.29 5.35
N THR A 136 -4.99 -14.67 6.62
CA THR A 136 -4.86 -13.76 7.77
C THR A 136 -3.65 -14.16 8.60
N GLY A 137 -2.64 -13.30 8.69
CA GLY A 137 -1.46 -13.48 9.53
C GLY A 137 -1.33 -12.36 10.55
N ASN A 138 -1.48 -12.67 11.83
CA ASN A 138 -1.32 -11.73 12.94
C ASN A 138 -0.15 -12.17 13.84
N GLY A 139 0.97 -11.48 13.71
CA GLY A 139 2.21 -11.76 14.41
C GLY A 139 3.43 -11.57 13.51
N VAL A 140 4.61 -11.48 14.11
CA VAL A 140 5.85 -11.41 13.35
C VAL A 140 6.09 -12.74 12.63
N SER A 141 6.39 -12.68 11.33
CA SER A 141 6.69 -13.85 10.49
C SER A 141 5.60 -14.94 10.44
N THR A 142 4.32 -14.59 10.67
CA THR A 142 3.22 -15.52 10.41
C THR A 142 3.09 -15.81 8.92
N LEU A 143 2.85 -17.07 8.54
CA LEU A 143 2.71 -17.48 7.13
C LEU A 143 3.87 -17.03 6.24
N PHE A 144 5.08 -16.91 6.80
CA PHE A 144 6.24 -16.30 6.13
C PHE A 144 6.51 -16.90 4.74
N SER A 145 6.48 -18.23 4.63
CA SER A 145 6.76 -18.96 3.40
C SER A 145 5.52 -19.30 2.55
N ASN A 146 4.34 -18.78 2.87
CA ASN A 146 3.13 -19.03 2.06
C ASN A 146 3.37 -18.46 0.67
N THR A 147 3.11 -19.22 -0.39
CA THR A 147 3.25 -18.74 -1.78
C THR A 147 1.88 -18.71 -2.45
N THR A 148 1.22 -19.87 -2.52
CA THR A 148 -0.09 -20.03 -3.19
C THR A 148 -1.18 -20.59 -2.27
N GLY A 149 -0.86 -20.85 -1.00
CA GLY A 149 -1.84 -21.31 -0.02
C GLY A 149 -2.96 -20.29 0.18
N THR A 150 -4.18 -20.77 0.40
CA THR A 150 -5.38 -19.93 0.51
C THR A 150 -6.14 -20.23 1.80
N ASP A 151 -6.89 -19.25 2.29
CA ASP A 151 -7.83 -19.43 3.39
C ASP A 151 -7.14 -19.93 4.69
N ASN A 152 -5.92 -19.46 4.97
CA ASN A 152 -5.20 -19.79 6.20
C ASN A 152 -5.31 -18.67 7.23
N ALA A 153 -5.46 -19.04 8.51
CA ALA A 153 -5.43 -18.14 9.64
C ALA A 153 -4.27 -18.49 10.58
N ALA A 154 -3.36 -17.54 10.82
CA ALA A 154 -2.21 -17.70 11.70
C ALA A 154 -2.15 -16.57 12.71
N VAL A 155 -2.12 -16.91 14.01
CA VAL A 155 -2.00 -15.95 15.10
C VAL A 155 -0.86 -16.35 16.04
N GLY A 156 0.14 -15.49 16.18
CA GLY A 156 1.32 -15.70 17.02
C GLY A 156 2.62 -15.69 16.22
N ASN A 157 3.73 -15.31 16.87
CA ASN A 157 5.04 -15.24 16.19
C ASN A 157 5.36 -16.57 15.50
N SER A 158 5.66 -16.51 14.20
CA SER A 158 6.03 -17.66 13.36
C SER A 158 4.96 -18.76 13.26
N ALA A 159 3.69 -18.47 13.54
CA ALA A 159 2.61 -19.43 13.27
C ALA A 159 2.48 -19.69 11.75
N LEU A 160 2.33 -20.95 11.36
CA LEU A 160 2.35 -21.42 9.97
C LEU A 160 3.57 -20.99 9.15
N TYR A 161 4.72 -20.75 9.78
CA TYR A 161 5.91 -20.18 9.11
C TYR A 161 6.27 -20.87 7.78
N LYS A 162 6.22 -22.22 7.77
CA LYS A 162 6.60 -23.05 6.61
C LYS A 162 5.43 -23.48 5.72
N ASN A 163 4.21 -23.00 5.97
CA ASN A 163 3.10 -23.31 5.08
C ASN A 163 3.37 -22.66 3.72
N THR A 164 3.47 -23.43 2.63
CA THR A 164 3.77 -22.92 1.28
C THR A 164 2.53 -22.90 0.40
N ILE A 165 1.83 -24.04 0.33
CA ILE A 165 0.67 -24.26 -0.55
C ILE A 165 -0.58 -24.72 0.20
N GLY A 166 -0.48 -24.93 1.51
CA GLY A 166 -1.56 -25.46 2.32
C GLY A 166 -2.76 -24.52 2.35
N LYS A 167 -3.94 -25.10 2.53
CA LYS A 167 -5.21 -24.39 2.55
C LYS A 167 -6.00 -24.71 3.79
N LEU A 168 -6.87 -23.79 4.22
CA LEU A 168 -7.82 -24.02 5.31
C LEU A 168 -7.15 -24.37 6.65
N ASN A 169 -5.92 -23.92 6.87
CA ASN A 169 -5.24 -24.15 8.15
C ASN A 169 -5.57 -23.04 9.15
N THR A 170 -5.70 -23.41 10.42
CA THR A 170 -5.78 -22.47 11.54
C THR A 170 -4.72 -22.82 12.57
N ALA A 171 -3.81 -21.89 12.84
CA ALA A 171 -2.79 -22.05 13.86
C ALA A 171 -2.81 -20.86 14.83
N VAL A 172 -2.88 -21.17 16.12
CA VAL A 172 -2.91 -20.19 17.20
C VAL A 172 -1.84 -20.55 18.22
N GLY A 173 -0.91 -19.64 18.44
CA GLY A 173 0.23 -19.81 19.33
C GLY A 173 1.55 -19.60 18.60
N SER A 174 2.59 -19.18 19.32
CA SER A 174 3.91 -18.99 18.72
C SER A 174 4.43 -20.32 18.16
N THR A 175 4.97 -20.29 16.94
CA THR A 175 5.53 -21.45 16.21
C THR A 175 4.54 -22.59 15.92
N SER A 176 3.23 -22.36 16.13
CA SER A 176 2.20 -23.34 15.81
C SER A 176 2.15 -23.64 14.30
N MET A 177 1.82 -24.89 13.97
CA MET A 177 1.75 -25.40 12.59
C MET A 177 0.34 -25.84 12.23
#